data_AF-A0A934G088-F1
#
_entry.id   AF-A0A934G088-F1
#
_cell.length_a   1.000
_cell.length_b   1.000
_cell.length_c   1.000
_cell.angle_alpha   90.00
_cell.angle_beta   90.00
_cell.angle_gamma   90.00
#
_symmetry.space_group_name_H-M   'P 1'
#
loop_
_entity.id
_entity.type
_entity.pdbx_description
1 polymer ?
#
loop_
_entity_poly.entity_id
_entity_poly.type
_entity_poly.pdbx_seq_one_letter_code
_entity_poly.pdbx_strand_id
1 'polypeptide(L)' 'MKQEWRCKCGKLLGVIEGGRMHIRFTRGYQYMAGFPVSTVCRDCGALNELDEGGVAKATRE' A
#
# COMPACT_ATOMS: atom_id res chain seq x y z
N MET A 1 -3.95 5.46 -15.12
CA MET A 1 -3.06 6.30 -14.30
C MET A 1 -2.53 5.43 -13.16
N LYS A 2 -1.24 5.52 -12.83
CA LYS A 2 -0.65 4.77 -11.71
C LYS A 2 -0.50 5.73 -10.53
N GLN A 3 -0.94 5.33 -9.34
CA GLN A 3 -0.80 6.14 -8.13
C GLN A 3 0.05 5.38 -7.10
N GLU A 4 1.13 6.00 -6.62
CA GLU A 4 1.94 5.40 -5.56
C GLU A 4 1.23 5.50 -4.22
N TRP A 5 1.18 4.39 -3.49
CA TRP A 5 0.81 4.38 -2.08
C TRP A 5 2.07 4.33 -1.25
N ARG A 6 2.33 5.43 -0.54
CA ARG A 6 3.50 5.59 0.32
C ARG A 6 3.06 5.71 1.77
N CYS A 7 3.87 5.14 2.65
CA CYS A 7 3.77 5.43 4.07
C CYS A 7 4.10 6.91 4.31
N LYS A 8 3.64 7.47 5.44
CA LYS A 8 4.02 8.83 5.87
C LYS A 8 5.53 9.02 6.03
N CYS A 9 6.31 7.96 6.26
CA CYS A 9 7.77 8.02 6.26
C CYS A 9 8.40 8.09 4.85
N GLY A 10 7.60 8.05 3.78
CA GLY A 10 8.05 8.07 2.39
C GLY A 10 8.28 6.70 1.77
N LYS A 11 8.29 5.61 2.55
CA LYS A 11 8.46 4.24 2.04
C LYS A 11 7.35 3.87 1.05
N LEU A 12 7.72 3.37 -0.12
CA LEU A 12 6.77 2.82 -1.09
C LEU A 12 6.17 1.51 -0.56
N LEU A 13 4.84 1.47 -0.45
CA LEU A 13 4.09 0.31 0.01
C LEU A 13 3.48 -0.47 -1.16
N GLY A 14 3.04 0.23 -2.20
CA GLY A 14 2.53 -0.36 -3.43
C GLY A 14 2.14 0.70 -4.46
N VAL A 15 1.64 0.25 -5.61
CA VAL A 15 1.16 1.11 -6.70
C VAL A 15 -0.26 0.71 -7.05
N ILE A 16 -1.18 1.67 -7.06
CA ILE A 16 -2.56 1.48 -7.47
C ILE A 16 -2.62 1.57 -8.99
N GLU A 17 -3.08 0.51 -9.64
CA GLU A 17 -3.24 0.42 -11.09
C GLU A 17 -4.50 -0.42 -11.39
N GLY A 18 -5.39 0.09 -12.23
CA GLY A 18 -6.62 -0.62 -12.62
C GLY A 18 -7.55 -0.97 -11.46
N GLY A 19 -7.59 -0.16 -10.40
CA GLY A 19 -8.41 -0.43 -9.21
C GLY A 19 -7.89 -1.58 -8.34
N ARG A 20 -6.63 -1.98 -8.52
CA ARG A 20 -5.95 -3.00 -7.71
C ARG A 20 -4.63 -2.47 -7.16
N MET A 21 -4.16 -3.07 -6.07
CA MET A 21 -2.87 -2.75 -5.45
C MET A 21 -1.79 -3.68 -5.98
N HIS A 22 -0.83 -3.13 -6.72
CA HIS A 22 0.39 -3.82 -7.13
C HIS A 22 1.44 -3.70 -6.03
N ILE A 23 1.82 -4.84 -5.46
CA ILE A 23 2.82 -4.91 -4.40
C ILE A 23 4.07 -5.59 -4.95
N ARG A 24 5.18 -4.85 -4.98
CA ARG A 24 6.49 -5.38 -5.37
C ARG A 24 7.35 -5.56 -4.14
N PHE A 25 7.65 -6.82 -3.82
CA PHE A 25 8.63 -7.16 -2.81
C PHE A 25 10.00 -7.37 -3.44
N THR A 26 11.05 -7.24 -2.63
CA THR A 26 12.42 -7.58 -3.00
C THR A 26 12.49 -8.99 -3.56
N ARG A 27 13.44 -9.25 -4.48
CA ARG A 27 13.65 -10.55 -5.16
C ARG A 27 12.61 -10.90 -6.24
N GLY A 28 11.94 -9.91 -6.81
CA GLY A 28 11.11 -10.09 -8.02
C GLY A 28 9.71 -10.64 -7.76
N TYR A 29 9.33 -10.89 -6.50
CA TYR A 29 7.96 -11.26 -6.16
C TYR A 29 7.00 -10.08 -6.36
N GLN A 30 5.97 -10.31 -7.17
CA GLN A 30 4.93 -9.34 -7.49
C GLN A 30 3.58 -9.93 -7.13
N TYR A 31 2.78 -9.14 -6.40
CA TYR A 31 1.43 -9.49 -6.02
C TYR A 31 0.45 -8.43 -6.53
N MET A 32 -0.77 -8.87 -6.78
CA MET A 32 -1.89 -8.02 -7.12
C MET A 32 -2.99 -8.28 -6.10
N ALA A 33 -3.31 -7.27 -5.30
CA ALA A 33 -4.33 -7.35 -4.25
C ALA A 33 -5.57 -6.53 -4.64
N GLY A 34 -6.75 -7.06 -4.29
CA GLY A 34 -7.97 -6.27 -4.24
C GLY A 34 -7.99 -5.35 -3.01
N PHE A 35 -8.96 -4.44 -2.98
CA PHE A 35 -9.25 -3.62 -1.81
C PHE A 35 -10.33 -4.28 -0.94
N PRO A 36 -10.42 -3.97 0.37
CA PRO A 36 -9.48 -3.14 1.14
C PRO A 36 -8.11 -3.83 1.31
N VAL A 37 -7.06 -3.03 1.54
CA VAL A 37 -5.70 -3.54 1.76
C VAL A 37 -5.05 -2.86 2.96
N SER A 38 -4.38 -3.65 3.80
CA SER A 38 -3.56 -3.17 4.90
C SER A 38 -2.12 -3.67 4.79
N THR A 39 -1.18 -2.89 5.29
CA THR A 39 0.22 -3.30 5.36
C THR A 39 0.96 -2.59 6.50
N VAL A 40 1.89 -3.31 7.11
CA VAL A 40 2.84 -2.74 8.06
C VAL A 40 4.07 -2.25 7.30
N CYS A 41 4.40 -0.98 7.48
CA CYS A 41 5.58 -0.39 6.87
C CYS A 41 6.84 -1.09 7.36
N ARG A 42 7.58 -1.71 6.44
CA ARG A 42 8.83 -2.42 6.74
C ARG A 42 10.00 -1.51 7.16
N ASP A 43 9.79 -0.20 7.12
CA ASP A 43 10.81 0.81 7.45
C ASP A 43 10.58 1.41 8.84
N CYS A 44 9.35 1.85 9.13
CA CYS A 44 9.01 2.52 10.39
C CYS A 44 8.00 1.76 11.27
N GLY A 45 7.50 0.61 10.83
CA GLY A 45 6.55 -0.21 11.58
C GLY A 45 5.10 0.30 11.61
N ALA A 46 4.79 1.44 10.98
CA ALA A 46 3.43 1.98 10.98
C ALA A 46 2.44 1.08 10.20
N LEU A 47 1.24 0.86 10.76
CA LEU A 47 0.11 0.29 10.04
C LEU A 47 -0.45 1.29 9.03
N ASN A 48 -0.73 0.84 7.81
CA ASN A 48 -1.33 1.64 6.75
C ASN A 48 -2.50 0.87 6.16
N GLU A 49 -3.64 1.54 5.98
CA GLU A 49 -4.87 0.94 5.45
C GLU A 49 -5.39 1.78 4.26
N LEU A 50 -5.93 1.09 3.26
CA LEU A 50 -6.54 1.71 2.08
C LEU A 50 -7.86 1.00 1.75
N ASP A 51 -8.95 1.76 1.74
CA ASP A 51 -10.29 1.30 1.38
C ASP A 51 -10.51 1.30 -0.15
N GLU A 52 -11.63 0.68 -0.59
CA GLU A 52 -12.12 0.79 -1.98
C GLU A 52 -12.34 2.27 -2.35
N GLY A 53 -11.47 2.82 -3.20
CA GLY A 53 -11.53 4.23 -3.62
C GLY A 53 -10.27 5.06 -3.31
N GLY A 54 -9.23 4.47 -2.72
CA GLY A 54 -7.92 5.15 -2.56
C GLY A 54 -7.87 6.16 -1.41
N VAL A 55 -8.87 6.17 -0.53
CA VAL A 55 -8.85 6.99 0.68
C VAL A 55 -8.16 6.20 1.79
N ALA A 56 -6.91 6.59 2.08
CA ALA A 56 -6.16 6.01 3.19
C ALA A 56 -6.77 6.44 4.52
N LYS A 57 -7.22 5.49 5.33
CA LYS A 57 -7.50 5.73 6.74
C LYS A 57 -6.25 5.31 7.52
N ALA A 58 -5.63 6.27 8.18
CA ALA A 58 -4.49 6.01 9.04
C ALA A 58 -4.97 6.08 10.50
N THR A 59 -5.15 4.92 11.10
CA THR A 59 -5.56 4.76 12.50
C THR A 59 -4.34 4.39 13.35
N ARG A 60 -4.13 5.07 14.48
CA ARG A 60 -3.12 4.71 15.49
C ARG A 60 -3.81 3.85 16.55
N GLU A 61 -3.22 2.71 16.87
CA GLU A 61 -3.46 2.00 18.15
C GLU A 61 -2.70 2.70 19.29
#